data_AF-A0A1Q5U718-F1
#
_entry.id   AF-A0A1Q5U718-F1
#
_cell.length_a   1.000
_cell.length_b   1.000
_cell.length_c   1.000
_cell.angle_alpha   90.00
_cell.angle_beta   90.00
_cell.angle_gamma   90.00
#
_symmetry.space_group_name_H-M   'P 1'
#
loop_
_entity.id
_entity.type
_entity.pdbx_description
1 polymer ?
#
loop_
_entity_poly.entity_id
_entity_poly.type
_entity_poly.pdbx_seq_one_letter_code
_entity_poly.pdbx_strand_id
1 'polypeptide(L)'
;MVSSAVERAFAMASDEYDVLTKVITNQDLGPNRDNIRNVVKWMFMKDGEEPNSKRLGVLRSMSICFYVLILGAELLIVTARLGMLIRAKDRKDNEVPDGNTIVVYCGFDRFESRSGGQWYDKDLDEVMEKNDSFEACKGVGITVAYTLPSEDSDKPSQVQICPWFINWMKSVDTKSLKDAKTKAMFYQGVSKALSKMHTLLTPIDVDSLLDKVILHELSHTSVAGKSLDVDGPSILKIRYGWNRCRKLAQEGSDDVNRESQVNADSIALCGSAIRFIKEGKEVKENGDVVQSRHQSTCDQQQSAFFAKLPQEIRYLIYREVLAPAHHPELHVASAHQRLLSRRCFNEDPDVPGRRHSCWGGRYKQDGTTAPNPNLGGYQPEDDSPYPIRLGLLRSCRQAFRQTRTVVDLQHTILPQRLHSIRSVHFYFLLQLIWCDTHLAVAEPFWPLDIPFFWESAWKAIAEMKSLQSLRVELTDGRVDDEYPNMDGLVHLLKPMMTVGFPKYVVQFDWPIEADEIARLLGSELPFEVQVQEKPADHIDYW
;
A
#
# COMPACT_ATOMS: atom_id res chain seq x y z
N MET A 1 -31.30 9.01 0.70
CA MET A 1 -30.34 8.92 1.83
C MET A 1 -30.02 7.47 2.16
N VAL A 2 -30.98 6.67 2.66
CA VAL A 2 -30.73 5.28 3.10
C VAL A 2 -30.22 4.38 1.98
N SER A 3 -30.85 4.36 0.80
CA SER A 3 -30.35 3.58 -0.35
C SER A 3 -28.87 3.89 -0.68
N SER A 4 -28.46 5.17 -0.66
CA SER A 4 -27.06 5.54 -0.87
C SER A 4 -26.15 5.12 0.29
N ALA A 5 -26.66 5.05 1.51
CA ALA A 5 -25.93 4.54 2.67
C ALA A 5 -25.77 3.01 2.62
N VAL A 6 -26.78 2.29 2.13
CA VAL A 6 -26.69 0.85 1.82
C VAL A 6 -25.59 0.58 0.80
N GLU A 7 -25.56 1.31 -0.31
CA GLU A 7 -24.49 1.19 -1.32
C GLU A 7 -23.09 1.44 -0.72
N ARG A 8 -22.98 2.44 0.16
CA ARG A 8 -21.73 2.76 0.87
C ARG A 8 -21.34 1.69 1.90
N ALA A 9 -22.30 1.08 2.58
CA ALA A 9 -22.07 -0.02 3.50
C ALA A 9 -21.55 -1.27 2.76
N PHE A 10 -22.13 -1.61 1.60
CA PHE A 10 -21.61 -2.67 0.74
C PHE A 10 -20.21 -2.35 0.20
N ALA A 11 -19.93 -1.08 -0.15
CA ALA A 11 -18.58 -0.68 -0.55
C ALA A 11 -17.58 -0.86 0.60
N MET A 12 -17.95 -0.53 1.84
CA MET A 12 -17.14 -0.79 3.03
C MET A 12 -16.87 -2.29 3.23
N ALA A 13 -17.91 -3.13 3.10
CA ALA A 13 -17.77 -4.59 3.16
C ALA A 13 -16.82 -5.13 2.08
N SER A 14 -16.93 -4.62 0.85
CA SER A 14 -16.05 -4.98 -0.26
C SER A 14 -14.61 -4.56 -0.02
N ASP A 15 -14.41 -3.34 0.50
CA ASP A 15 -13.09 -2.81 0.81
C ASP A 15 -12.41 -3.63 1.92
N GLU A 16 -13.17 -4.03 2.94
CA GLU A 16 -12.71 -4.88 4.03
C GLU A 16 -12.37 -6.29 3.53
N TYR A 17 -13.23 -6.89 2.70
CA TYR A 17 -12.98 -8.21 2.11
C TYR A 17 -11.67 -8.26 1.30
N ASP A 18 -11.44 -7.26 0.43
CA ASP A 18 -10.21 -7.14 -0.37
C ASP A 18 -8.96 -7.03 0.54
N VAL A 19 -9.03 -6.17 1.56
CA VAL A 19 -7.94 -5.98 2.52
C VAL A 19 -7.65 -7.25 3.32
N LEU A 20 -8.67 -7.88 3.90
CA LEU A 20 -8.49 -9.10 4.68
C LEU A 20 -7.92 -10.23 3.82
N THR A 21 -8.38 -10.35 2.57
CA THR A 21 -7.85 -11.30 1.60
C THR A 21 -6.37 -11.05 1.32
N LYS A 22 -5.98 -9.79 1.05
CA LYS A 22 -4.57 -9.42 0.84
C LYS A 22 -3.71 -9.68 2.07
N VAL A 23 -4.19 -9.35 3.26
CA VAL A 23 -3.52 -9.63 4.53
C VAL A 23 -3.28 -11.13 4.71
N ILE A 24 -4.32 -11.96 4.51
CA ILE A 24 -4.24 -13.43 4.67
C ILE A 24 -3.29 -14.05 3.66
N THR A 25 -3.28 -13.54 2.43
CA THR A 25 -2.46 -14.03 1.31
C THR A 25 -1.08 -13.37 1.23
N ASN A 26 -0.71 -12.51 2.19
CA ASN A 26 0.52 -11.73 2.20
C ASN A 26 0.76 -10.90 0.91
N GLN A 27 -0.31 -10.44 0.28
CA GLN A 27 -0.24 -9.54 -0.87
C GLN A 27 0.05 -8.10 -0.42
N ASP A 28 0.50 -7.27 -1.36
CA ASP A 28 0.76 -5.85 -1.12
C ASP A 28 -0.54 -5.10 -0.79
N LEU A 29 -0.56 -4.42 0.36
CA LEU A 29 -1.66 -3.56 0.81
C LEU A 29 -1.49 -2.11 0.33
N GLY A 30 -0.44 -1.84 -0.45
CA GLY A 30 -0.14 -0.54 -1.02
C GLY A 30 0.48 0.43 -0.01
N PRO A 31 0.43 1.74 -0.28
CA PRO A 31 1.17 2.75 0.48
C PRO A 31 0.72 2.88 1.94
N ASN A 32 -0.50 2.47 2.27
CA ASN A 32 -1.06 2.56 3.61
C ASN A 32 -1.00 1.24 4.39
N ARG A 33 -0.14 0.29 3.96
CA ARG A 33 -0.09 -1.08 4.53
C ARG A 33 -0.02 -1.13 6.05
N ASP A 34 0.75 -0.24 6.68
CA ASP A 34 1.00 -0.29 8.12
C ASP A 34 -0.24 0.16 8.90
N ASN A 35 -0.88 1.23 8.43
CA ASN A 35 -2.13 1.74 9.01
C ASN A 35 -3.28 0.73 8.83
N ILE A 36 -3.39 0.11 7.65
CA ILE A 36 -4.37 -0.96 7.39
C ILE A 36 -4.12 -2.16 8.33
N ARG A 37 -2.87 -2.62 8.44
CA ARG A 37 -2.51 -3.72 9.35
C ARG A 37 -2.85 -3.40 10.80
N ASN A 38 -2.60 -2.18 11.23
CA ASN A 38 -2.92 -1.74 12.59
C ASN A 38 -4.42 -1.76 12.85
N VAL A 39 -5.25 -1.28 11.92
CA VAL A 39 -6.72 -1.36 12.04
C VAL A 39 -7.18 -2.81 12.17
N VAL A 40 -6.69 -3.70 11.30
CA VAL A 40 -7.04 -5.13 11.36
C VAL A 40 -6.63 -5.74 12.71
N LYS A 41 -5.44 -5.39 13.22
CA LYS A 41 -5.00 -5.81 14.57
C LYS A 41 -5.95 -5.32 15.64
N TRP A 42 -6.24 -4.02 15.65
CA TRP A 42 -7.07 -3.41 16.69
C TRP A 42 -8.48 -4.00 16.70
N MET A 43 -9.05 -4.37 15.56
CA MET A 43 -10.42 -4.89 15.50
C MET A 43 -10.53 -6.39 15.74
N PHE A 44 -9.49 -7.18 15.44
CA PHE A 44 -9.60 -8.65 15.41
C PHE A 44 -8.50 -9.43 16.15
N MET A 45 -7.46 -8.78 16.65
CA MET A 45 -6.27 -9.45 17.19
C MET A 45 -5.88 -8.96 18.58
N LYS A 46 -5.12 -9.78 19.32
CA LYS A 46 -4.54 -9.38 20.60
C LYS A 46 -3.30 -8.51 20.39
N ASP A 47 -2.96 -7.76 21.43
CA ASP A 47 -1.71 -6.98 21.42
C ASP A 47 -0.49 -7.90 21.23
N GLY A 48 0.42 -7.50 20.34
CA GLY A 48 1.60 -8.28 19.97
C GLY A 48 1.36 -9.35 18.91
N GLU A 49 0.12 -9.53 18.43
CA GLU A 49 -0.17 -10.44 17.34
C GLU A 49 -0.01 -9.80 15.95
N GLU A 50 0.44 -10.60 14.99
CA GLU A 50 0.53 -10.18 13.59
C GLU A 50 -0.58 -10.80 12.73
N PRO A 51 -1.24 -10.00 11.87
CA PRO A 51 -2.15 -10.44 10.83
C PRO A 51 -1.50 -11.49 9.93
N ASN A 52 -1.98 -12.72 9.99
CA ASN A 52 -1.54 -13.80 9.10
C ASN A 52 -2.66 -14.83 8.93
N SER A 53 -2.55 -15.70 7.93
CA SER A 53 -3.55 -16.74 7.67
C SER A 53 -3.86 -17.62 8.89
N LYS A 54 -2.88 -18.02 9.70
CA LYS A 54 -3.18 -18.86 10.88
C LYS A 54 -4.08 -18.16 11.91
N ARG A 55 -4.08 -16.82 11.96
CA ARG A 55 -4.80 -16.02 12.96
C ARG A 55 -6.01 -15.27 12.42
N LEU A 56 -6.02 -14.93 11.13
CA LEU A 56 -7.12 -14.26 10.42
C LEU A 56 -7.91 -15.19 9.50
N GLY A 57 -7.53 -16.47 9.42
CA GLY A 57 -8.37 -17.53 8.85
C GLY A 57 -7.55 -18.61 8.16
N VAL A 58 -7.80 -19.89 8.47
CA VAL A 58 -7.20 -20.96 7.68
C VAL A 58 -7.99 -21.12 6.36
N LEU A 59 -7.71 -20.23 5.40
CA LEU A 59 -8.02 -20.43 3.98
C LEU A 59 -7.01 -21.40 3.35
N ARG A 60 -7.39 -22.69 3.28
CA ARG A 60 -6.91 -23.64 2.26
C ARG A 60 -7.99 -24.71 1.99
N SER A 61 -9.18 -24.33 1.48
CA SER A 61 -10.10 -25.32 0.87
C SER A 61 -11.25 -24.71 0.04
N MET A 62 -11.06 -23.61 -0.68
CA MET A 62 -12.10 -23.13 -1.61
C MET A 62 -11.51 -22.67 -2.94
N SER A 63 -10.64 -23.50 -3.52
CA SER A 63 -10.62 -23.61 -4.97
C SER A 63 -11.40 -24.88 -5.32
N ILE A 64 -12.45 -24.71 -6.12
CA ILE A 64 -13.26 -25.76 -6.78
C ILE A 64 -14.44 -26.30 -5.98
N CYS A 65 -15.64 -25.88 -6.39
CA CYS A 65 -16.87 -26.64 -6.24
C CYS A 65 -16.69 -28.07 -6.77
N PHE A 66 -16.80 -29.09 -5.92
CA PHE A 66 -17.58 -30.33 -6.12
C PHE A 66 -17.18 -31.34 -5.04
N TYR A 67 -18.17 -31.85 -4.29
CA TYR A 67 -18.08 -32.94 -3.30
C TYR A 67 -17.08 -32.74 -2.15
N VAL A 68 -17.59 -32.47 -0.94
CA VAL A 68 -17.31 -33.21 0.30
C VAL A 68 -18.21 -32.60 1.38
N LEU A 69 -19.40 -33.20 1.51
CA LEU A 69 -19.99 -33.44 2.82
C LEU A 69 -19.02 -34.41 3.53
N ILE A 70 -18.49 -34.03 4.70
CA ILE A 70 -17.97 -34.85 5.81
C ILE A 70 -16.77 -34.15 6.47
N LEU A 71 -17.00 -33.71 7.72
CA LEU A 71 -16.05 -33.36 8.80
C LEU A 71 -15.32 -32.00 8.76
N GLY A 72 -15.90 -31.02 9.48
CA GLY A 72 -15.19 -30.23 10.50
C GLY A 72 -14.31 -29.07 10.04
N ALA A 73 -14.89 -27.99 9.48
CA ALA A 73 -14.15 -26.75 9.23
C ALA A 73 -15.01 -25.50 9.51
N GLU A 74 -15.18 -25.14 10.79
CA GLU A 74 -15.81 -23.88 11.23
C GLU A 74 -14.83 -22.69 11.24
N LEU A 75 -13.98 -22.51 10.22
CA LEU A 75 -12.82 -21.62 10.33
C LEU A 75 -12.61 -20.69 9.13
N LEU A 76 -13.64 -19.92 8.76
CA LEU A 76 -13.57 -18.89 7.72
C LEU A 76 -14.59 -17.76 7.92
N ILE A 77 -14.74 -17.25 9.14
CA ILE A 77 -15.99 -16.57 9.47
C ILE A 77 -16.07 -15.16 8.84
N VAL A 78 -15.15 -14.22 9.11
CA VAL A 78 -15.30 -12.83 8.63
C VAL A 78 -15.23 -12.71 7.09
N THR A 79 -14.17 -13.23 6.47
CA THR A 79 -13.97 -13.08 5.02
C THR A 79 -15.05 -13.81 4.20
N ALA A 80 -15.52 -14.99 4.62
CA ALA A 80 -16.63 -15.65 3.93
C ALA A 80 -17.94 -14.87 4.10
N ARG A 81 -18.22 -14.38 5.31
CA ARG A 81 -19.41 -13.55 5.59
C ARG A 81 -19.49 -12.33 4.70
N LEU A 82 -18.39 -11.58 4.58
CA LEU A 82 -18.32 -10.42 3.67
C LEU A 82 -18.45 -10.83 2.20
N GLY A 83 -17.81 -11.92 1.78
CA GLY A 83 -17.93 -12.44 0.41
C GLY A 83 -19.35 -12.91 0.05
N MET A 84 -20.10 -13.48 1.00
CA MET A 84 -21.52 -13.80 0.80
C MET A 84 -22.37 -12.53 0.73
N LEU A 85 -22.15 -11.57 1.63
CA LEU A 85 -22.84 -10.28 1.62
C LEU A 85 -22.63 -9.54 0.29
N ILE A 86 -21.40 -9.50 -0.24
CA ILE A 86 -21.10 -8.86 -1.53
C ILE A 86 -21.86 -9.55 -2.68
N ARG A 87 -21.95 -10.89 -2.68
CA ARG A 87 -22.72 -11.63 -3.70
C ARG A 87 -24.22 -11.36 -3.64
N ALA A 88 -24.76 -11.07 -2.46
CA ALA A 88 -26.16 -10.69 -2.29
C ALA A 88 -26.48 -9.34 -2.97
N LYS A 89 -25.50 -8.43 -3.05
CA LYS A 89 -25.66 -7.13 -3.70
C LYS A 89 -25.97 -7.23 -5.20
N ASP A 90 -25.32 -8.17 -5.88
CA ASP A 90 -25.34 -8.25 -7.35
C ASP A 90 -26.62 -8.89 -7.91
N ARG A 91 -27.49 -9.44 -7.05
CA ARG A 91 -28.82 -9.91 -7.45
C ARG A 91 -29.82 -8.75 -7.43
N LYS A 92 -30.03 -8.14 -8.59
CA LYS A 92 -31.13 -7.21 -8.84
C LYS A 92 -32.07 -7.82 -9.84
N ASP A 93 -33.16 -8.44 -9.40
CA ASP A 93 -34.24 -8.83 -10.31
C ASP A 93 -35.61 -8.79 -9.63
N ASN A 94 -36.66 -8.65 -10.46
CA ASN A 94 -38.08 -8.54 -10.09
C ASN A 94 -38.67 -9.84 -9.48
N GLU A 95 -37.84 -10.65 -8.84
CA GLU A 95 -38.21 -11.94 -8.27
C GLU A 95 -38.71 -11.78 -6.84
N VAL A 96 -39.50 -12.77 -6.39
CA VAL A 96 -39.97 -12.84 -5.01
C VAL A 96 -38.73 -12.96 -4.11
N PRO A 97 -38.56 -12.12 -3.08
CA PRO A 97 -37.43 -12.20 -2.15
C PRO A 97 -37.25 -13.61 -1.61
N ASP A 98 -36.06 -14.19 -1.82
CA ASP A 98 -35.65 -15.51 -1.30
C ASP A 98 -34.79 -15.35 -0.04
N GLY A 99 -34.30 -16.45 0.55
CA GLY A 99 -33.40 -16.37 1.71
C GLY A 99 -32.00 -15.84 1.44
N ASN A 100 -31.65 -15.55 0.19
CA ASN A 100 -30.44 -14.79 -0.15
C ASN A 100 -30.71 -13.28 -0.28
N THR A 101 -31.97 -12.88 -0.21
CA THR A 101 -32.39 -11.49 -0.34
C THR A 101 -32.37 -10.81 1.03
N ILE A 102 -31.88 -9.56 1.06
CA ILE A 102 -31.90 -8.72 2.25
C ILE A 102 -32.84 -7.55 1.98
N VAL A 103 -33.89 -7.41 2.79
CA VAL A 103 -34.86 -6.32 2.65
C VAL A 103 -34.61 -5.28 3.74
N VAL A 104 -34.37 -4.03 3.34
CA VAL A 104 -34.08 -2.92 4.27
C VAL A 104 -35.31 -2.01 4.38
N TYR A 105 -35.91 -1.98 5.56
CA TYR A 105 -37.07 -1.15 5.87
C TYR A 105 -36.68 0.13 6.61
N CYS A 106 -37.38 1.22 6.27
CA CYS A 106 -37.20 2.55 6.86
C CYS A 106 -38.45 3.07 7.58
N GLY A 107 -39.53 2.29 7.55
CA GLY A 107 -40.86 2.60 8.09
C GLY A 107 -41.47 1.41 8.80
N PHE A 108 -42.70 1.56 9.27
CA PHE A 108 -43.47 0.53 9.98
C PHE A 108 -44.75 0.12 9.25
N ASP A 109 -44.88 0.53 7.99
CA ASP A 109 -46.02 0.33 7.10
C ASP A 109 -46.31 -1.14 6.80
N ARG A 110 -45.31 -2.03 6.94
CA ARG A 110 -45.50 -3.48 6.85
C ARG A 110 -46.14 -4.12 8.08
N PHE A 111 -46.12 -3.43 9.23
CA PHE A 111 -46.66 -3.96 10.47
C PHE A 111 -48.14 -3.63 10.63
N GLU A 112 -48.93 -4.63 10.99
CA GLU A 112 -50.34 -4.51 11.34
C GLU A 112 -50.54 -4.90 12.81
N SER A 113 -51.19 -4.03 13.59
CA SER A 113 -51.51 -4.35 14.98
C SER A 113 -52.68 -5.32 15.02
N ARG A 114 -52.52 -6.46 15.72
CA ARG A 114 -53.58 -7.43 15.96
C ARG A 114 -54.08 -7.37 17.41
N SER A 115 -55.27 -7.93 17.66
CA SER A 115 -55.82 -8.05 19.01
C SER A 115 -54.84 -8.76 19.96
N GLY A 116 -54.74 -8.29 21.20
CA GLY A 116 -53.81 -8.88 22.18
C GLY A 116 -52.41 -8.26 22.20
N GLY A 117 -52.17 -7.19 21.43
CA GLY A 117 -50.89 -6.46 21.44
C GLY A 117 -49.79 -7.15 20.63
N GLN A 118 -50.17 -8.10 19.77
CA GLN A 118 -49.28 -8.73 18.79
C GLN A 118 -49.17 -7.84 17.54
N TRP A 119 -48.03 -7.96 16.86
CA TRP A 119 -47.80 -7.30 15.58
C TRP A 119 -47.65 -8.36 14.50
N TYR A 120 -48.22 -8.10 13.33
CA TYR A 120 -48.13 -8.98 12.17
C TYR A 120 -47.32 -8.29 11.09
N ASP A 121 -46.26 -8.94 10.61
CA ASP A 121 -45.46 -8.48 9.47
C ASP A 121 -46.10 -9.00 8.18
N LYS A 122 -46.73 -8.09 7.42
CA LYS A 122 -47.43 -8.42 6.18
C LYS A 122 -46.50 -8.93 5.08
N ASP A 123 -45.22 -8.59 5.13
CA ASP A 123 -44.27 -8.93 4.07
C ASP A 123 -43.66 -10.33 4.27
N LEU A 124 -43.69 -10.87 5.50
CA LEU A 124 -43.26 -12.26 5.81
C LEU A 124 -44.42 -13.23 6.04
N ASP A 125 -45.65 -12.71 6.16
CA ASP A 125 -46.82 -13.46 6.64
C ASP A 125 -46.56 -14.11 8.00
N GLU A 126 -46.02 -13.33 8.94
CA GLU A 126 -45.63 -13.82 10.26
C GLU A 126 -46.18 -12.94 11.39
N VAL A 127 -46.67 -13.61 12.44
CA VAL A 127 -47.00 -12.94 13.70
C VAL A 127 -45.72 -12.80 14.50
N MET A 128 -45.29 -11.56 14.72
CA MET A 128 -44.20 -11.28 15.63
C MET A 128 -44.73 -11.32 17.06
N GLU A 129 -44.05 -12.10 17.91
CA GLU A 129 -44.21 -11.95 19.35
C GLU A 129 -43.85 -10.51 19.74
N LYS A 130 -44.37 -10.07 20.90
CA LYS A 130 -44.09 -8.74 21.43
C LYS A 130 -42.62 -8.66 21.85
N ASN A 131 -41.75 -8.53 20.86
CA ASN A 131 -40.33 -8.36 21.04
C ASN A 131 -40.03 -6.89 21.35
N ASP A 132 -39.11 -6.69 22.27
CA ASP A 132 -38.64 -5.37 22.66
C ASP A 132 -38.10 -4.57 21.46
N SER A 133 -37.61 -5.21 20.40
CA SER A 133 -36.98 -4.56 19.25
C SER A 133 -37.91 -3.65 18.44
N PHE A 134 -39.14 -4.08 18.11
CA PHE A 134 -40.08 -3.23 17.36
C PHE A 134 -40.54 -2.03 18.20
N GLU A 135 -40.93 -2.27 19.46
CA GLU A 135 -41.35 -1.19 20.37
C GLU A 135 -40.20 -0.23 20.71
N ALA A 136 -38.96 -0.73 20.85
CA ALA A 136 -37.76 0.09 21.03
C ALA A 136 -37.47 0.99 19.84
N CYS A 137 -37.86 0.56 18.63
CA CYS A 137 -37.68 1.30 17.39
C CYS A 137 -38.80 2.31 17.12
N LYS A 138 -39.98 2.12 17.73
CA LYS A 138 -41.14 3.01 17.62
C LYS A 138 -41.00 4.26 18.50
N GLY A 139 -40.35 4.13 19.66
CA GLY A 139 -40.01 5.24 20.55
C GLY A 139 -38.65 5.87 20.24
N VAL A 140 -38.34 7.01 20.86
CA VAL A 140 -36.96 7.55 20.91
C VAL A 140 -36.19 6.72 21.94
N GLY A 141 -35.62 5.61 21.47
CA GLY A 141 -34.87 4.64 22.27
C GLY A 141 -33.37 4.68 22.01
N ILE A 142 -32.67 3.72 22.61
CA ILE A 142 -31.25 3.45 22.34
C ILE A 142 -31.04 2.63 21.06
N THR A 143 -32.08 1.92 20.60
CA THR A 143 -32.06 1.07 19.41
C THR A 143 -32.19 1.93 18.15
N VAL A 144 -31.12 1.99 17.35
CA VAL A 144 -31.06 2.76 16.10
C VAL A 144 -31.51 1.96 14.88
N ALA A 145 -31.33 0.64 14.94
CA ALA A 145 -31.74 -0.34 13.96
C ALA A 145 -31.79 -1.72 14.61
N TYR A 146 -32.34 -2.71 13.91
CA TYR A 146 -32.24 -4.12 14.27
C TYR A 146 -32.38 -5.01 13.02
N THR A 147 -31.94 -6.25 13.15
CA THR A 147 -32.03 -7.27 12.10
C THR A 147 -32.87 -8.45 12.56
N LEU A 148 -33.75 -8.94 11.68
CA LEU A 148 -34.44 -10.21 11.82
C LEU A 148 -33.80 -11.19 10.81
N PRO A 149 -32.80 -11.99 11.24
CA PRO A 149 -32.21 -13.00 10.37
C PRO A 149 -33.28 -14.06 10.08
N SER A 150 -33.43 -14.43 8.81
CA SER A 150 -34.31 -15.55 8.48
C SER A 150 -33.67 -16.87 8.89
N GLU A 151 -34.44 -17.71 9.58
CA GLU A 151 -34.10 -19.13 9.80
C GLU A 151 -34.55 -20.02 8.62
N ASP A 152 -35.45 -19.51 7.78
CA ASP A 152 -35.96 -20.17 6.60
C ASP A 152 -35.13 -19.77 5.36
N SER A 153 -34.59 -20.76 4.64
CA SER A 153 -33.82 -20.53 3.42
C SER A 153 -34.63 -19.91 2.29
N ASP A 154 -35.97 -19.94 2.39
CA ASP A 154 -36.87 -19.40 1.38
C ASP A 154 -37.35 -17.98 1.72
N LYS A 155 -37.05 -17.47 2.93
CA LYS A 155 -37.47 -16.13 3.37
C LYS A 155 -36.30 -15.17 3.53
N PRO A 156 -36.44 -13.89 3.11
CA PRO A 156 -35.36 -12.91 3.19
C PRO A 156 -35.02 -12.54 4.63
N SER A 157 -33.75 -12.19 4.87
CA SER A 157 -33.40 -11.46 6.10
C SER A 157 -33.93 -10.03 6.02
N GLN A 158 -34.45 -9.51 7.14
CA GLN A 158 -34.92 -8.13 7.20
C GLN A 158 -34.03 -7.25 8.07
N VAL A 159 -33.74 -6.05 7.60
CA VAL A 159 -33.09 -5.00 8.38
C VAL A 159 -34.09 -3.86 8.58
N GLN A 160 -34.38 -3.51 9.83
CA GLN A 160 -35.19 -2.34 10.17
C GLN A 160 -34.28 -1.21 10.64
N ILE A 161 -34.27 -0.10 9.91
CA ILE A 161 -33.69 1.15 10.41
C ILE A 161 -34.78 1.96 11.11
N CYS A 162 -34.54 2.44 12.33
CA CYS A 162 -35.57 3.12 13.09
C CYS A 162 -35.94 4.47 12.48
N PRO A 163 -37.23 4.78 12.26
CA PRO A 163 -37.64 6.04 11.63
C PRO A 163 -37.16 7.28 12.40
N TRP A 164 -37.12 7.21 13.73
CA TRP A 164 -36.59 8.31 14.55
C TRP A 164 -35.12 8.57 14.25
N PHE A 165 -34.31 7.53 14.05
CA PHE A 165 -32.89 7.63 13.76
C PHE A 165 -32.65 8.21 12.36
N ILE A 166 -33.46 7.81 11.37
CA ILE A 166 -33.44 8.40 10.02
C ILE A 166 -33.80 9.89 10.07
N ASN A 167 -34.85 10.26 10.80
CA ASN A 167 -35.28 11.66 10.93
C ASN A 167 -34.24 12.50 11.64
N TRP A 168 -33.59 11.93 12.66
CA TRP A 168 -32.44 12.56 13.31
C TRP A 168 -31.26 12.73 12.34
N MET A 169 -30.85 11.69 11.61
CA MET A 169 -29.76 11.79 10.62
C MET A 169 -30.04 12.85 9.53
N LYS A 170 -31.31 13.05 9.16
CA LYS A 170 -31.72 14.11 8.22
C LYS A 170 -31.64 15.51 8.82
N SER A 171 -31.82 15.67 10.13
CA SER A 171 -31.78 16.97 10.80
C SER A 171 -30.36 17.42 11.14
N VAL A 172 -29.40 16.49 11.19
CA VAL A 172 -27.99 16.80 11.38
C VAL A 172 -27.40 17.35 10.07
N ASP A 173 -27.20 18.68 9.99
CA ASP A 173 -26.42 19.27 8.91
C ASP A 173 -24.92 19.01 9.14
N THR A 174 -24.43 17.92 8.56
CA THR A 174 -23.02 17.51 8.63
C THR A 174 -22.07 18.49 7.94
N LYS A 175 -22.56 19.40 7.07
CA LYS A 175 -21.71 20.39 6.38
C LYS A 175 -21.35 21.59 7.27
N SER A 176 -22.19 21.92 8.24
CA SER A 176 -21.94 23.02 9.21
C SER A 176 -20.96 22.64 10.33
N LEU A 177 -20.76 21.33 10.54
CA LEU A 177 -19.92 20.75 11.58
C LEU A 177 -18.43 20.74 11.18
N LYS A 178 -17.87 21.90 10.80
CA LYS A 178 -16.48 22.01 10.32
C LYS A 178 -15.41 21.79 11.40
N ASP A 179 -15.76 21.98 12.67
CA ASP A 179 -14.82 21.75 13.78
C ASP A 179 -15.13 20.45 14.53
N ALA A 180 -14.11 19.62 14.71
CA ALA A 180 -14.17 18.38 15.49
C ALA A 180 -14.67 18.63 16.94
N LYS A 181 -14.41 19.82 17.49
CA LYS A 181 -14.86 20.24 18.82
C LYS A 181 -16.36 20.56 18.87
N THR A 182 -16.89 21.15 17.80
CA THR A 182 -18.32 21.46 17.65
C THR A 182 -19.12 20.19 17.37
N LYS A 183 -18.53 19.25 16.60
CA LYS A 183 -18.99 17.86 16.51
C LYS A 183 -19.10 17.23 17.90
N ALA A 184 -18.02 17.19 18.68
CA ALA A 184 -18.01 16.58 20.01
C ALA A 184 -19.03 17.21 21.00
N MET A 185 -19.21 18.54 20.99
CA MET A 185 -20.22 19.20 21.84
C MET A 185 -21.66 18.97 21.36
N PHE A 186 -21.91 18.96 20.05
CA PHE A 186 -23.20 18.54 19.49
C PHE A 186 -23.51 17.08 19.89
N TYR A 187 -22.49 16.22 19.87
CA TYR A 187 -22.59 14.84 20.31
C TYR A 187 -22.76 14.68 21.82
N GLN A 188 -22.27 15.59 22.66
CA GLN A 188 -22.65 15.62 24.09
C GLN A 188 -24.14 15.98 24.30
N GLY A 189 -24.74 16.75 23.39
CA GLY A 189 -26.18 17.02 23.38
C GLY A 189 -27.00 15.79 22.99
N VAL A 190 -26.56 15.05 21.96
CA VAL A 190 -27.19 13.80 21.53
C VAL A 190 -26.91 12.66 22.52
N SER A 191 -25.73 12.63 23.13
CA SER A 191 -25.40 11.74 24.23
C SER A 191 -26.16 12.07 25.50
N LYS A 192 -26.96 13.14 25.59
CA LYS A 192 -27.98 13.26 26.66
C LYS A 192 -29.22 12.43 26.37
N ALA A 193 -29.62 12.30 25.11
CA ALA A 193 -30.68 11.37 24.67
C ALA A 193 -30.18 9.91 24.65
N LEU A 194 -28.91 9.70 24.30
CA LEU A 194 -28.21 8.41 24.33
C LEU A 194 -27.43 8.18 25.65
N SER A 195 -27.65 8.98 26.70
CA SER A 195 -26.83 9.12 27.93
C SER A 195 -26.64 7.91 28.80
N LYS A 196 -27.33 6.81 28.51
CA LYS A 196 -27.05 5.54 29.16
C LYS A 196 -25.84 4.82 28.57
N MET A 197 -25.34 5.24 27.40
CA MET A 197 -24.09 4.75 26.81
C MET A 197 -22.91 5.55 27.39
N HIS A 198 -22.39 5.09 28.53
CA HIS A 198 -21.27 5.70 29.27
C HIS A 198 -19.90 5.61 28.58
N THR A 199 -19.83 5.25 27.29
CA THR A 199 -18.61 5.20 26.50
C THR A 199 -18.41 6.53 25.76
N LEU A 200 -17.21 7.10 25.88
CA LEU A 200 -16.79 8.24 25.06
C LEU A 200 -16.68 7.75 23.62
N LEU A 201 -17.69 8.04 22.80
CA LEU A 201 -17.65 7.82 21.35
C LEU A 201 -16.43 8.58 20.78
N THR A 202 -15.64 7.87 20.00
CA THR A 202 -14.46 8.41 19.30
C THR A 202 -14.88 9.04 17.97
N PRO A 203 -14.03 9.86 17.33
CA PRO A 203 -14.36 10.43 16.02
C PRO A 203 -14.76 9.39 14.98
N ILE A 204 -14.09 8.24 14.94
CA ILE A 204 -14.43 7.16 14.01
C ILE A 204 -15.79 6.52 14.29
N ASP A 205 -16.29 6.54 15.53
CA ASP A 205 -17.62 5.99 15.87
C ASP A 205 -18.75 6.81 15.27
N VAL A 206 -18.50 8.06 14.91
CA VAL A 206 -19.54 9.00 14.52
C VAL A 206 -19.47 9.42 13.06
N ASP A 207 -18.26 9.50 12.49
CA ASP A 207 -18.14 9.78 11.06
C ASP A 207 -18.74 8.63 10.24
N SER A 208 -19.53 8.93 9.22
CA SER A 208 -20.30 7.93 8.45
C SER A 208 -21.17 6.98 9.30
N LEU A 209 -21.76 7.47 10.41
CA LEU A 209 -22.55 6.65 11.36
C LEU A 209 -23.63 5.78 10.69
N LEU A 210 -24.47 6.35 9.82
CA LEU A 210 -25.52 5.58 9.15
C LEU A 210 -24.97 4.43 8.30
N ASP A 211 -23.85 4.63 7.62
CA ASP A 211 -23.24 3.59 6.78
C ASP A 211 -22.74 2.42 7.64
N LYS A 212 -22.16 2.71 8.82
CA LYS A 212 -21.75 1.68 9.79
C LYS A 212 -22.92 0.96 10.43
N VAL A 213 -23.96 1.67 10.85
CA VAL A 213 -25.17 1.04 11.39
C VAL A 213 -25.73 0.07 10.36
N ILE A 214 -25.83 0.48 9.10
CA ILE A 214 -26.28 -0.43 8.05
C ILE A 214 -25.32 -1.62 7.88
N LEU A 215 -24.00 -1.42 7.85
CA LEU A 215 -23.06 -2.55 7.73
C LEU A 215 -23.14 -3.52 8.92
N HIS A 216 -23.29 -2.99 10.14
CA HIS A 216 -23.52 -3.74 11.37
C HIS A 216 -24.77 -4.61 11.22
N GLU A 217 -25.92 -4.02 10.87
CA GLU A 217 -27.16 -4.78 10.67
C GLU A 217 -27.04 -5.82 9.54
N LEU A 218 -26.40 -5.44 8.42
CA LEU A 218 -26.17 -6.36 7.31
C LEU A 218 -25.36 -7.59 7.76
N SER A 219 -24.40 -7.43 8.67
CA SER A 219 -23.61 -8.56 9.19
C SER A 219 -24.42 -9.56 10.03
N HIS A 220 -25.54 -9.13 10.64
CA HIS A 220 -26.43 -10.03 11.39
C HIS A 220 -27.29 -10.92 10.48
N THR A 221 -27.44 -10.59 9.20
CA THR A 221 -28.28 -11.35 8.27
C THR A 221 -27.78 -12.80 8.11
N SER A 222 -28.70 -13.72 7.76
CA SER A 222 -28.34 -15.11 7.47
C SER A 222 -27.31 -15.21 6.34
N VAL A 223 -27.45 -14.34 5.33
CA VAL A 223 -26.55 -14.25 4.17
C VAL A 223 -25.16 -13.76 4.54
N ALA A 224 -25.05 -12.87 5.52
CA ALA A 224 -23.76 -12.43 6.06
C ALA A 224 -23.29 -13.30 7.24
N GLY A 225 -23.88 -14.49 7.42
CA GLY A 225 -23.48 -15.52 8.37
C GLY A 225 -23.73 -15.21 9.85
N LYS A 226 -24.68 -14.33 10.18
CA LYS A 226 -25.19 -14.11 11.54
C LYS A 226 -24.11 -13.71 12.54
N SER A 227 -23.51 -12.54 12.36
CA SER A 227 -22.70 -11.93 13.43
C SER A 227 -23.51 -11.73 14.70
N LEU A 228 -22.81 -11.50 15.81
CA LEU A 228 -23.39 -11.33 17.13
C LEU A 228 -23.15 -9.91 17.63
N ASP A 229 -24.05 -9.43 18.48
CA ASP A 229 -23.80 -8.30 19.36
C ASP A 229 -23.13 -8.83 20.60
N VAL A 230 -21.80 -8.85 20.62
CA VAL A 230 -21.06 -9.43 21.74
C VAL A 230 -20.99 -8.42 22.89
N ASP A 231 -22.05 -8.42 23.70
CA ASP A 231 -22.09 -7.70 24.96
C ASP A 231 -21.52 -8.53 26.11
N GLY A 232 -20.75 -7.89 26.99
CA GLY A 232 -20.40 -8.49 28.27
C GLY A 232 -21.63 -8.65 29.17
N PRO A 233 -21.59 -9.46 30.24
CA PRO A 233 -22.77 -9.86 31.04
C PRO A 233 -23.51 -8.73 31.81
N SER A 234 -23.20 -7.45 31.56
CA SER A 234 -23.77 -6.32 32.28
C SER A 234 -24.62 -5.44 31.37
N ILE A 235 -25.95 -5.58 31.48
CA ILE A 235 -27.00 -4.80 30.80
C ILE A 235 -26.84 -3.28 30.99
N LEU A 236 -26.19 -2.82 32.07
CA LEU A 236 -25.93 -1.40 32.34
C LEU A 236 -24.74 -0.82 31.55
N LYS A 237 -24.04 -1.65 30.78
CA LYS A 237 -22.94 -1.22 29.91
C LYS A 237 -23.23 -1.76 28.52
N ILE A 238 -24.10 -1.05 27.80
CA ILE A 238 -24.14 -1.15 26.34
C ILE A 238 -22.82 -0.58 25.85
N ARG A 239 -22.00 -1.39 25.18
CA ARG A 239 -20.60 -1.08 24.88
C ARG A 239 -20.32 -1.04 23.38
N TYR A 240 -21.18 -0.47 22.56
CA TYR A 240 -20.84 -0.25 21.15
C TYR A 240 -19.65 0.73 21.00
N GLY A 241 -18.93 0.62 19.87
CA GLY A 241 -17.89 1.56 19.47
C GLY A 241 -16.43 1.06 19.53
N TRP A 242 -15.54 1.86 18.95
CA TRP A 242 -14.13 1.57 18.64
C TRP A 242 -13.34 1.03 19.82
N ASN A 243 -13.37 1.75 20.95
CA ASN A 243 -12.61 1.37 22.14
C ASN A 243 -13.10 0.03 22.72
N ARG A 244 -14.39 -0.30 22.60
CA ARG A 244 -14.87 -1.61 23.02
C ARG A 244 -14.44 -2.68 22.04
N CYS A 245 -14.62 -2.49 20.74
CA CYS A 245 -14.22 -3.47 19.74
C CYS A 245 -12.74 -3.82 19.87
N ARG A 246 -11.90 -2.81 20.14
CA ARG A 246 -10.49 -3.02 20.47
C ARG A 246 -10.29 -3.82 21.75
N LYS A 247 -10.97 -3.44 22.82
CA LYS A 247 -10.91 -4.17 24.08
C LYS A 247 -11.38 -5.63 23.91
N LEU A 248 -12.38 -5.87 23.07
CA LEU A 248 -12.88 -7.20 22.74
C LEU A 248 -11.82 -8.02 21.99
N ALA A 249 -11.09 -7.39 21.06
CA ALA A 249 -9.96 -8.02 20.37
C ALA A 249 -8.81 -8.37 21.32
N GLN A 250 -8.55 -7.53 22.33
CA GLN A 250 -7.53 -7.75 23.36
C GLN A 250 -7.92 -8.82 24.40
N GLU A 251 -9.18 -8.81 24.85
CA GLU A 251 -9.69 -9.69 25.93
C GLU A 251 -10.14 -11.08 25.44
N GLY A 252 -10.35 -11.26 24.13
CA GLY A 252 -10.89 -12.50 23.57
C GLY A 252 -10.07 -13.76 23.90
N SER A 253 -10.64 -14.95 23.73
CA SER A 253 -9.90 -16.20 23.84
C SER A 253 -8.75 -16.27 22.82
N ASP A 254 -7.74 -17.10 23.07
CA ASP A 254 -6.71 -17.40 22.05
C ASP A 254 -7.24 -18.27 20.90
N ASP A 255 -8.50 -18.69 20.98
CA ASP A 255 -9.19 -19.43 19.93
C ASP A 255 -9.32 -18.58 18.66
N VAL A 256 -9.53 -19.25 17.53
CA VAL A 256 -9.77 -18.65 16.23
C VAL A 256 -11.19 -18.07 16.14
N ASN A 257 -12.14 -18.59 16.92
CA ASN A 257 -13.50 -18.06 17.02
C ASN A 257 -13.62 -16.95 18.06
N ARG A 258 -12.79 -15.91 17.94
CA ARG A 258 -12.80 -14.79 18.89
C ARG A 258 -14.10 -14.02 18.78
N GLU A 259 -14.60 -13.58 19.94
CA GLU A 259 -15.76 -12.71 20.03
C GLU A 259 -15.63 -11.49 19.12
N SER A 260 -14.43 -10.89 19.02
CA SER A 260 -14.18 -9.74 18.14
C SER A 260 -14.32 -10.04 16.65
N GLN A 261 -14.10 -11.28 16.21
CA GLN A 261 -14.25 -11.69 14.81
C GLN A 261 -15.70 -12.02 14.46
N VAL A 262 -16.53 -12.35 15.44
CA VAL A 262 -17.96 -12.59 15.21
C VAL A 262 -18.83 -11.39 15.58
N ASN A 263 -18.24 -10.32 16.13
CA ASN A 263 -18.93 -9.11 16.55
C ASN A 263 -19.28 -8.21 15.36
N ALA A 264 -20.56 -7.89 15.20
CA ALA A 264 -21.07 -7.04 14.11
C ALA A 264 -20.39 -5.66 14.09
N ASP A 265 -20.21 -5.08 15.27
CA ASP A 265 -19.63 -3.75 15.47
C ASP A 265 -18.14 -3.69 15.07
N SER A 266 -17.39 -4.75 15.35
CA SER A 266 -15.97 -4.85 14.96
C SER A 266 -15.81 -4.89 13.45
N ILE A 267 -16.69 -5.63 12.76
CA ILE A 267 -16.74 -5.70 11.28
C ILE A 267 -17.08 -4.31 10.72
N ALA A 268 -18.16 -3.70 11.19
CA ALA A 268 -18.60 -2.39 10.69
C ALA A 268 -17.54 -1.29 10.89
N LEU A 269 -16.87 -1.25 12.04
CA LEU A 269 -15.83 -0.27 12.35
C LEU A 269 -14.53 -0.54 11.58
N CYS A 270 -14.16 -1.81 11.36
CA CYS A 270 -13.03 -2.18 10.50
C CYS A 270 -13.26 -1.69 9.06
N GLY A 271 -14.40 -2.01 8.46
CA GLY A 271 -14.77 -1.53 7.12
C GLY A 271 -14.78 0.00 7.01
N SER A 272 -15.28 0.70 8.04
CA SER A 272 -15.22 2.17 8.09
C SER A 272 -13.80 2.71 8.16
N ALA A 273 -12.95 2.13 8.99
CA ALA A 273 -11.57 2.54 9.14
C ALA A 273 -10.77 2.33 7.84
N ILE A 274 -10.92 1.17 7.20
CA ILE A 274 -10.27 0.87 5.91
C ILE A 274 -10.69 1.87 4.85
N ARG A 275 -11.98 2.23 4.79
CA ARG A 275 -12.46 3.25 3.86
C ARG A 275 -11.82 4.61 4.12
N PHE A 276 -11.74 5.07 5.38
CA PHE A 276 -11.05 6.33 5.69
C PHE A 276 -9.59 6.32 5.25
N ILE A 277 -8.92 5.18 5.37
CA ILE A 277 -7.53 5.01 4.91
C ILE A 277 -7.44 5.11 3.37
N LYS A 278 -8.38 4.50 2.65
CA LYS A 278 -8.49 4.62 1.18
C LYS A 278 -8.76 6.06 0.74
N GLU A 279 -9.48 6.84 1.56
CA GLU A 279 -9.72 8.27 1.38
C GLU A 279 -8.52 9.17 1.79
N GLY A 280 -7.36 8.58 2.11
CA GLY A 280 -6.13 9.32 2.44
C GLY A 280 -6.10 9.86 3.88
N LYS A 281 -6.92 9.31 4.78
CA LYS A 281 -6.87 9.61 6.21
C LYS A 281 -6.02 8.58 6.95
N GLU A 282 -5.57 8.93 8.15
CA GLU A 282 -4.93 8.02 9.08
C GLU A 282 -5.88 7.72 10.25
N VAL A 283 -6.02 6.46 10.62
CA VAL A 283 -6.83 6.03 11.75
C VAL A 283 -5.88 5.67 12.87
N LYS A 284 -6.05 6.32 14.02
CA LYS A 284 -5.22 6.10 15.19
C LYS A 284 -5.84 5.05 16.09
N GLU A 285 -5.00 4.50 16.95
CA GLU A 285 -5.37 3.45 17.88
C GLU A 285 -6.51 3.83 18.84
N ASN A 286 -6.61 5.12 19.18
CA ASN A 286 -7.67 5.68 20.04
C ASN A 286 -8.96 6.04 19.28
N GLY A 287 -9.07 5.71 17.99
CA GLY A 287 -10.23 6.01 17.15
C GLY A 287 -10.23 7.42 16.56
N ASP A 288 -9.15 8.19 16.72
CA ASP A 288 -9.00 9.46 16.02
C ASP A 288 -8.77 9.23 14.52
N VAL A 289 -9.45 10.03 13.71
CA VAL A 289 -9.26 10.06 12.26
C VAL A 289 -8.63 11.39 11.89
N VAL A 290 -7.38 11.37 11.43
CA VAL A 290 -6.63 12.56 11.05
C VAL A 290 -6.33 12.56 9.56
N GLN A 291 -6.23 13.72 8.93
CA GLN A 291 -5.73 13.79 7.57
C GLN A 291 -4.31 13.23 7.56
N SER A 292 -4.02 12.23 6.72
CA SER A 292 -2.67 11.69 6.63
C SER A 292 -1.74 12.82 6.24
N ARG A 293 -0.81 13.17 7.14
CA ARG A 293 0.25 14.16 6.87
C ARG A 293 1.38 13.56 6.05
N HIS A 294 1.28 12.28 5.64
CA HIS A 294 2.14 11.77 4.61
C HIS A 294 1.83 12.52 3.31
N GLN A 295 2.62 13.56 3.08
CA GLN A 295 2.99 13.93 1.72
C GLN A 295 3.69 12.69 1.15
N SER A 296 2.93 11.75 0.60
CA SER A 296 3.48 10.74 -0.29
C SER A 296 4.03 11.55 -1.45
N THR A 297 5.33 11.80 -1.43
CA THR A 297 6.01 12.64 -2.44
C THR A 297 5.94 12.04 -3.85
N CYS A 298 5.29 10.88 -3.97
CA CYS A 298 4.96 10.12 -5.17
C CYS A 298 3.46 10.13 -5.51
N ASP A 299 2.56 10.63 -4.66
CA ASP A 299 1.15 10.79 -5.01
C ASP A 299 0.94 12.11 -5.75
N GLN A 300 0.98 12.00 -7.07
CA GLN A 300 0.73 13.11 -7.97
C GLN A 300 -0.68 13.70 -7.82
N GLN A 301 -1.63 13.00 -7.18
CA GLN A 301 -2.95 13.57 -6.89
C GLN A 301 -2.90 14.72 -5.89
N GLN A 302 -1.82 14.85 -5.11
CA GLN A 302 -1.59 16.01 -4.24
C GLN A 302 -1.30 17.28 -5.03
N SER A 303 -0.85 17.17 -6.27
CA SER A 303 -0.76 18.29 -7.20
C SER A 303 -2.09 18.45 -7.91
N ALA A 304 -2.81 19.53 -7.63
CA ALA A 304 -4.07 19.85 -8.32
C ALA A 304 -3.92 19.93 -9.85
N PHE A 305 -2.70 20.18 -10.33
CA PHE A 305 -2.35 20.11 -11.76
C PHE A 305 -2.25 18.65 -12.21
N PHE A 306 -1.39 17.84 -11.59
CA PHE A 306 -1.21 16.45 -12.02
C PHE A 306 -2.43 15.55 -11.77
N ALA A 307 -3.23 15.81 -10.73
CA ALA A 307 -4.48 15.10 -10.45
C ALA A 307 -5.49 15.19 -11.61
N LYS A 308 -5.44 16.27 -12.38
CA LYS A 308 -6.34 16.53 -13.52
C LYS A 308 -5.79 16.01 -14.84
N LEU A 309 -4.54 15.58 -14.88
CA LEU A 309 -3.89 15.13 -16.12
C LEU A 309 -3.99 13.61 -16.27
N PRO A 310 -4.43 13.12 -17.44
CA PRO A 310 -4.31 11.71 -17.79
C PRO A 310 -2.87 11.21 -17.63
N GLN A 311 -2.71 9.91 -17.32
CA GLN A 311 -1.39 9.30 -17.08
C GLN A 311 -0.44 9.51 -18.26
N GLU A 312 -0.96 9.47 -19.47
CA GLU A 312 -0.25 9.65 -20.74
C GLU A 312 0.37 11.05 -20.82
N ILE A 313 -0.38 12.09 -20.44
CA ILE A 313 0.10 13.47 -20.44
C ILE A 313 1.16 13.66 -19.36
N ARG A 314 0.97 13.04 -18.20
CA ARG A 314 1.97 13.05 -17.13
C ARG A 314 3.27 12.41 -17.61
N TYR A 315 3.18 11.25 -18.26
CA TYR A 315 4.34 10.58 -18.86
C TYR A 315 5.05 11.47 -19.90
N LEU A 316 4.29 12.14 -20.78
CA LEU A 316 4.85 13.08 -21.75
C LEU A 316 5.57 14.25 -21.07
N ILE A 317 4.99 14.85 -20.02
CA ILE A 317 5.65 15.91 -19.25
C ILE A 317 6.97 15.41 -18.65
N TYR A 318 6.96 14.24 -18.02
CA TYR A 318 8.19 13.67 -17.46
C TYR A 318 9.23 13.40 -18.54
N ARG A 319 8.82 12.85 -19.69
CA ARG A 319 9.70 12.61 -20.84
C ARG A 319 10.29 13.93 -21.33
N GLU A 320 9.47 14.93 -21.66
CA GLU A 320 9.96 16.21 -22.19
C GLU A 320 10.80 17.02 -21.19
N VAL A 321 10.54 16.89 -19.88
CA VAL A 321 11.30 17.60 -18.84
C VAL A 321 12.62 16.90 -18.51
N LEU A 322 12.62 15.57 -18.35
CA LEU A 322 13.81 14.82 -17.95
C LEU A 322 14.68 14.42 -19.15
N ALA A 323 14.07 13.92 -20.22
CA ALA A 323 14.74 13.23 -21.33
C ALA A 323 13.93 13.41 -22.64
N PRO A 324 13.89 14.63 -23.21
CA PRO A 324 13.14 14.89 -24.45
C PRO A 324 13.70 14.04 -25.59
N ALA A 325 12.91 13.84 -26.66
CA ALA A 325 13.30 12.95 -27.76
C ALA A 325 14.66 13.29 -28.40
N HIS A 326 15.04 14.58 -28.42
CA HIS A 326 16.32 15.05 -28.97
C HIS A 326 17.49 14.95 -27.99
N HIS A 327 17.22 14.73 -26.69
CA HIS A 327 18.22 14.54 -25.63
C HIS A 327 17.72 13.48 -24.65
N PRO A 328 17.67 12.19 -25.06
CA PRO A 328 17.04 11.12 -24.28
C PRO A 328 17.82 10.77 -23.02
N GLU A 329 19.06 11.24 -22.89
CA GLU A 329 19.90 10.98 -21.73
C GLU A 329 19.99 12.22 -20.82
N LEU A 330 19.72 12.00 -19.53
CA LEU A 330 20.02 12.96 -18.45
C LEU A 330 21.21 12.43 -17.65
N HIS A 331 22.34 13.13 -17.72
CA HIS A 331 23.50 12.84 -16.90
C HIS A 331 23.27 13.39 -15.49
N VAL A 332 23.51 12.55 -14.49
CA VAL A 332 23.62 12.96 -13.08
C VAL A 332 25.08 12.78 -12.69
N ALA A 333 25.71 13.85 -12.20
CA ALA A 333 27.13 13.87 -11.87
C ALA A 333 27.35 14.41 -10.46
N SER A 334 28.33 13.86 -9.74
CA SER A 334 28.80 14.49 -8.51
C SER A 334 29.65 15.73 -8.84
N ALA A 335 29.27 16.86 -8.25
CA ALA A 335 30.12 18.02 -8.08
C ALA A 335 30.38 18.23 -6.59
N HIS A 336 31.33 19.11 -6.25
CA HIS A 336 31.76 19.32 -4.88
C HIS A 336 30.55 19.53 -3.92
N GLN A 337 30.23 18.48 -3.15
CA GLN A 337 29.12 18.39 -2.18
C GLN A 337 27.70 18.48 -2.76
N ARG A 338 27.49 18.30 -4.07
CA ARG A 338 26.17 18.42 -4.72
C ARG A 338 26.05 17.46 -5.90
N LEU A 339 24.89 16.83 -6.07
CA LEU A 339 24.57 16.14 -7.33
C LEU A 339 24.10 17.14 -8.37
N LEU A 340 24.66 17.14 -9.57
CA LEU A 340 24.20 17.96 -10.68
C LEU A 340 23.46 17.12 -11.72
N SER A 341 22.55 17.73 -12.49
CA SER A 341 21.91 17.08 -13.64
C SER A 341 22.00 17.92 -14.91
N ARG A 342 22.33 17.31 -16.04
CA ARG A 342 22.47 17.96 -17.36
C ARG A 342 22.03 17.02 -18.47
N ARG A 343 21.42 17.56 -19.52
CA ARG A 343 21.07 16.76 -20.71
C ARG A 343 22.32 16.43 -21.52
N CYS A 344 22.41 15.20 -22.02
CA CYS A 344 23.43 14.84 -22.99
C CYS A 344 23.22 15.65 -24.28
N PHE A 345 24.25 16.34 -24.75
CA PHE A 345 24.25 16.99 -26.06
C PHE A 345 25.28 16.38 -27.01
N ASN A 346 25.85 15.23 -26.66
CA ASN A 346 26.78 14.55 -27.55
C ASN A 346 26.02 13.95 -28.72
N GLU A 347 26.52 14.15 -29.93
CA GLU A 347 25.92 13.62 -31.16
C GLU A 347 26.26 12.15 -31.41
N ASP A 348 27.21 11.60 -30.64
CA ASP A 348 27.61 10.20 -30.65
C ASP A 348 26.80 9.41 -29.60
N PRO A 349 25.74 8.69 -30.02
CA PRO A 349 24.82 8.01 -29.12
C PRO A 349 25.29 6.59 -28.75
N ASP A 350 26.37 6.10 -29.35
CA ASP A 350 26.57 4.66 -29.51
C ASP A 350 27.24 3.98 -28.31
N VAL A 351 27.76 4.73 -27.33
CA VAL A 351 28.32 4.12 -26.11
C VAL A 351 27.80 4.81 -24.84
N PRO A 352 26.68 4.32 -24.29
CA PRO A 352 26.09 4.80 -23.04
C PRO A 352 27.04 4.71 -21.84
N GLY A 353 27.94 5.69 -21.63
CA GLY A 353 28.82 5.74 -20.46
C GLY A 353 30.21 6.24 -20.70
N ARG A 354 30.57 6.52 -21.96
CA ARG A 354 31.83 7.16 -22.30
C ARG A 354 31.88 8.63 -21.86
N ARG A 355 33.09 9.16 -21.86
CA ARG A 355 33.37 10.59 -21.71
C ARG A 355 32.62 11.38 -22.79
N HIS A 356 31.54 12.02 -22.42
CA HIS A 356 30.89 13.00 -23.30
C HIS A 356 31.49 14.39 -23.06
N SER A 357 31.55 15.19 -24.12
CA SER A 357 31.95 16.61 -24.05
C SER A 357 31.13 17.40 -23.01
N CYS A 358 29.90 16.97 -22.73
CA CYS A 358 29.00 17.60 -21.76
C CYS A 358 29.45 17.54 -20.29
N TRP A 359 30.40 16.68 -19.96
CA TRP A 359 30.98 16.56 -18.61
C TRP A 359 32.13 17.55 -18.36
N GLY A 360 32.63 18.20 -19.41
CA GLY A 360 33.80 19.07 -19.35
C GLY A 360 35.13 18.30 -19.44
N GLY A 361 36.22 19.05 -19.55
CA GLY A 361 37.56 18.48 -19.77
C GLY A 361 38.39 18.20 -18.52
N ARG A 362 37.90 18.48 -17.30
CA ARG A 362 38.64 18.30 -16.04
C ARG A 362 37.82 17.58 -14.99
N TYR A 363 38.42 16.54 -14.46
CA TYR A 363 37.86 15.72 -13.39
C TYR A 363 38.90 15.60 -12.31
N LYS A 364 38.47 15.65 -11.07
CA LYS A 364 39.34 15.33 -9.95
C LYS A 364 39.43 13.81 -9.82
N GLN A 365 40.52 13.33 -9.22
CA GLN A 365 40.70 11.90 -8.92
C GLN A 365 39.55 11.34 -8.08
N ASP A 366 38.89 12.19 -7.29
CA ASP A 366 37.72 11.82 -6.50
C ASP A 366 36.42 11.69 -7.31
N GLY A 367 36.47 11.79 -8.65
CA GLY A 367 35.31 11.70 -9.53
C GLY A 367 34.47 12.97 -9.62
N THR A 368 34.76 14.03 -8.85
CA THR A 368 34.03 15.29 -9.00
C THR A 368 34.37 15.98 -10.31
N THR A 369 33.32 16.51 -10.96
CA THR A 369 33.48 17.45 -12.06
C THR A 369 33.93 18.81 -11.49
N ALA A 370 34.95 19.41 -12.10
CA ALA A 370 35.46 20.73 -11.71
C ALA A 370 35.35 21.71 -12.88
N PRO A 371 35.20 23.02 -12.62
CA PRO A 371 35.25 24.00 -13.68
C PRO A 371 36.60 23.98 -14.40
N ASN A 372 36.63 23.84 -15.72
CA ASN A 372 37.82 24.08 -16.51
C ASN A 372 37.84 25.55 -16.95
N PRO A 373 38.81 26.37 -16.50
CA PRO A 373 38.86 27.79 -16.86
C PRO A 373 39.11 28.04 -18.37
N ASN A 374 39.67 27.07 -19.09
CA ASN A 374 40.02 27.21 -20.51
C ASN A 374 39.03 26.53 -21.47
N LEU A 375 38.31 25.51 -21.01
CA LEU A 375 37.34 24.74 -21.83
C LEU A 375 35.89 24.92 -21.37
N GLY A 376 35.64 25.80 -20.39
CA GLY A 376 34.39 25.82 -19.66
C GLY A 376 34.29 24.64 -18.70
N GLY A 377 33.80 24.90 -17.50
CA GLY A 377 33.44 23.84 -16.56
C GLY A 377 32.23 23.04 -16.99
N TYR A 378 31.84 22.11 -16.13
CA TYR A 378 30.42 21.85 -15.97
C TYR A 378 29.74 23.18 -15.60
N GLN A 379 29.20 23.87 -16.60
CA GLN A 379 28.31 25.00 -16.40
C GLN A 379 26.89 24.44 -16.43
N PRO A 380 26.07 24.69 -15.39
CA PRO A 380 24.64 24.43 -15.51
C PRO A 380 24.13 25.15 -16.76
N GLU A 381 23.20 24.54 -17.51
CA GLU A 381 22.59 25.26 -18.65
C GLU A 381 22.04 26.59 -18.10
N ASP A 382 22.22 27.70 -18.83
CA ASP A 382 21.86 29.04 -18.35
C ASP A 382 20.36 29.13 -17.93
N ASP A 383 19.52 28.27 -18.52
CA ASP A 383 18.10 28.11 -18.23
C ASP A 383 17.76 26.75 -17.57
N SER A 384 18.73 25.99 -17.05
CA SER A 384 18.47 24.69 -16.44
C SER A 384 17.67 24.88 -15.15
N PRO A 385 16.45 24.34 -15.05
CA PRO A 385 15.73 24.27 -13.78
C PRO A 385 16.34 23.13 -12.94
N TYR A 386 17.61 23.29 -12.59
CA TYR A 386 18.42 22.33 -11.86
C TYR A 386 17.73 21.79 -10.59
N PRO A 387 17.07 22.62 -9.74
CA PRO A 387 16.33 22.11 -8.58
C PRO A 387 15.14 21.23 -8.97
N ILE A 388 14.54 21.47 -10.14
CA ILE A 388 13.33 20.80 -10.62
C ILE A 388 13.67 19.40 -11.15
N ARG A 389 14.75 19.25 -11.94
CA ARG A 389 15.14 17.93 -12.52
C ARG A 389 15.58 16.95 -11.44
N LEU A 390 16.38 17.38 -10.46
CA LEU A 390 16.73 16.55 -9.30
C LEU A 390 15.52 16.25 -8.41
N GLY A 391 14.57 17.19 -8.29
CA GLY A 391 13.30 16.96 -7.60
C GLY A 391 12.46 15.85 -8.23
N LEU A 392 12.45 15.77 -9.57
CA LEU A 392 11.72 14.78 -10.37
C LEU A 392 12.42 13.41 -10.43
N LEU A 393 13.76 13.39 -10.46
CA LEU A 393 14.57 12.17 -10.43
C LEU A 393 14.37 11.34 -9.16
N ARG A 394 13.81 11.94 -8.09
CA ARG A 394 13.44 11.26 -6.83
C ARG A 394 12.24 10.30 -6.97
N SER A 395 11.75 10.01 -8.18
CA SER A 395 10.57 9.17 -8.44
C SER A 395 10.75 8.06 -9.50
N CYS A 396 11.92 7.91 -10.11
CA CYS A 396 12.10 7.03 -11.27
C CYS A 396 13.17 5.95 -11.07
N ARG A 397 13.16 4.92 -11.94
CA ARG A 397 14.25 3.95 -12.12
C ARG A 397 15.52 4.72 -12.45
N GLN A 398 16.62 4.45 -11.75
CA GLN A 398 17.86 5.21 -11.90
C GLN A 398 18.95 4.31 -12.48
N ALA A 399 19.56 4.78 -13.57
CA ALA A 399 20.79 4.23 -14.10
C ALA A 399 21.95 5.06 -13.55
N PHE A 400 22.91 4.42 -12.90
CA PHE A 400 24.06 5.08 -12.30
C PHE A 400 25.33 4.58 -12.98
N ARG A 401 26.27 5.51 -13.23
CA ARG A 401 27.54 5.20 -13.89
C ARG A 401 28.78 5.54 -13.05
N GLN A 402 28.58 6.29 -11.96
CA GLN A 402 29.62 6.69 -11.02
C GLN A 402 29.28 6.15 -9.63
N THR A 403 30.21 5.42 -9.01
CA THR A 403 30.03 4.89 -7.66
C THR A 403 29.93 6.01 -6.63
N ARG A 404 30.65 7.11 -6.84
CA ARG A 404 30.49 8.30 -6.01
C ARG A 404 29.08 8.86 -6.05
N THR A 405 28.43 8.84 -7.22
CA THR A 405 27.06 9.35 -7.35
C THR A 405 26.09 8.53 -6.48
N VAL A 406 26.31 7.23 -6.34
CA VAL A 406 25.51 6.37 -5.45
C VAL A 406 25.70 6.74 -3.98
N VAL A 407 26.96 6.95 -3.58
CA VAL A 407 27.32 7.36 -2.22
C VAL A 407 26.69 8.73 -1.91
N ASP A 408 26.87 9.70 -2.80
CA ASP A 408 26.33 11.05 -2.63
C ASP A 408 24.79 11.06 -2.71
N LEU A 409 24.17 10.13 -3.43
CA LEU A 409 22.70 9.99 -3.49
C LEU A 409 22.11 9.73 -2.11
N GLN A 410 22.69 8.81 -1.34
CA GLN A 410 22.26 8.49 0.01
C GLN A 410 22.26 9.73 0.92
N HIS A 411 23.20 10.64 0.72
CA HIS A 411 23.32 11.88 1.50
C HIS A 411 22.45 13.04 1.00
N THR A 412 21.97 12.98 -0.25
CA THR A 412 21.25 14.09 -0.89
C THR A 412 19.75 13.83 -1.07
N ILE A 413 19.30 12.58 -0.89
CA ILE A 413 17.90 12.19 -0.94
C ILE A 413 17.36 11.86 0.45
N LEU A 414 16.06 12.09 0.68
CA LEU A 414 15.41 11.66 1.92
C LEU A 414 15.47 10.13 2.05
N PRO A 415 15.76 9.56 3.24
CA PRO A 415 15.90 8.11 3.43
C PRO A 415 14.70 7.30 2.92
N GLN A 416 13.48 7.79 3.17
CA GLN A 416 12.24 7.14 2.71
C GLN A 416 12.18 7.01 1.17
N ARG A 417 12.73 7.99 0.44
CA ARG A 417 12.77 7.97 -1.02
C ARG A 417 13.90 7.09 -1.54
N LEU A 418 15.06 7.09 -0.89
CA LEU A 418 16.12 6.13 -1.19
C LEU A 418 15.59 4.69 -1.10
N HIS A 419 14.90 4.39 0.01
CA HIS A 419 14.27 3.09 0.22
C HIS A 419 13.11 2.81 -0.72
N SER A 420 12.63 3.76 -1.52
CA SER A 420 11.55 3.54 -2.49
C SER A 420 12.06 3.08 -3.87
N ILE A 421 13.38 3.15 -4.11
CA ILE A 421 14.00 2.70 -5.34
C ILE A 421 13.85 1.18 -5.43
N ARG A 422 13.18 0.71 -6.49
CA ARG A 422 12.91 -0.73 -6.72
C ARG A 422 13.84 -1.37 -7.75
N SER A 423 14.43 -0.57 -8.62
CA SER A 423 15.33 -1.07 -9.65
C SER A 423 16.49 -0.11 -9.89
N VAL A 424 17.69 -0.65 -9.93
CA VAL A 424 18.93 0.05 -10.23
C VAL A 424 19.67 -0.71 -11.33
N HIS A 425 20.16 0.04 -12.32
CA HIS A 425 21.05 -0.49 -13.34
C HIS A 425 22.37 0.27 -13.30
N PHE A 426 23.46 -0.45 -13.05
CA PHE A 426 24.80 0.04 -13.18
C PHE A 426 25.38 -0.38 -14.52
N TYR A 427 26.06 0.55 -15.18
CA TYR A 427 26.83 0.27 -16.39
C TYR A 427 28.23 0.86 -16.19
N PHE A 428 29.24 0.00 -16.23
CA PHE A 428 30.64 0.36 -16.05
C PHE A 428 31.48 -0.14 -17.21
N LEU A 429 32.10 0.80 -17.92
CA LEU A 429 33.20 0.50 -18.82
C LEU A 429 34.45 0.23 -17.96
N LEU A 430 34.89 -1.02 -17.89
CA LEU A 430 36.07 -1.41 -17.14
C LEU A 430 37.31 -1.19 -18.01
N GLN A 431 37.99 -0.08 -17.75
CA GLN A 431 39.34 0.19 -18.25
C GLN A 431 40.31 0.25 -17.06
N LEU A 432 40.26 -0.81 -16.25
CA LEU A 432 41.00 -0.91 -15.00
C LEU A 432 42.24 -1.76 -15.23
N ILE A 433 43.35 -1.36 -14.63
CA ILE A 433 44.58 -2.14 -14.62
C ILE A 433 44.76 -2.69 -13.21
N TRP A 434 44.94 -3.99 -13.08
CA TRP A 434 45.30 -4.60 -11.81
C TRP A 434 46.81 -4.52 -11.62
N CYS A 435 47.28 -3.74 -10.65
CA CYS A 435 48.69 -3.59 -10.34
C CYS A 435 49.00 -4.27 -9.00
N ASP A 436 49.46 -5.52 -9.08
CA ASP A 436 49.83 -6.42 -7.97
C ASP A 436 48.75 -6.61 -6.89
N THR A 437 48.51 -5.56 -6.10
CA THR A 437 47.71 -5.54 -4.88
C THR A 437 46.56 -4.55 -4.91
N HIS A 438 46.46 -3.71 -5.94
CA HIS A 438 45.42 -2.69 -6.03
C HIS A 438 44.94 -2.45 -7.45
N LEU A 439 43.70 -1.98 -7.51
CA LEU A 439 43.07 -1.51 -8.74
C LEU A 439 43.63 -0.13 -9.08
N ALA A 440 44.35 -0.02 -10.19
CA ALA A 440 44.83 1.23 -10.74
C ALA A 440 43.96 1.66 -11.93
N VAL A 441 43.85 2.96 -12.13
CA VAL A 441 43.25 3.55 -13.33
C VAL A 441 44.42 4.09 -14.15
N ALA A 442 44.62 3.61 -15.37
CA ALA A 442 45.58 4.28 -16.25
C ALA A 442 44.95 5.60 -16.74
N GLU A 443 45.71 6.69 -16.74
CA GLU A 443 45.28 7.89 -17.47
C GLU A 443 45.29 7.56 -18.97
N PRO A 444 44.19 7.77 -19.74
CA PRO A 444 43.04 8.66 -19.51
C PRO A 444 41.69 7.96 -19.19
N PHE A 445 41.72 6.74 -18.64
CA PHE A 445 40.59 5.83 -18.64
C PHE A 445 39.49 6.14 -17.61
N TRP A 446 38.25 5.76 -17.96
CA TRP A 446 37.01 6.06 -17.21
C TRP A 446 36.36 4.77 -16.68
N PRO A 447 35.67 4.79 -15.53
CA PRO A 447 35.45 5.93 -14.62
C PRO A 447 36.47 6.01 -13.46
N LEU A 448 36.94 7.24 -13.17
CA LEU A 448 38.00 7.53 -12.20
C LEU A 448 37.67 7.20 -10.73
N ASP A 449 36.38 7.06 -10.38
CA ASP A 449 35.92 7.00 -9.00
C ASP A 449 35.82 5.58 -8.42
N ILE A 450 35.92 4.53 -9.25
CA ILE A 450 35.84 3.13 -8.82
C ILE A 450 36.86 2.83 -7.69
N PRO A 451 38.17 3.08 -7.82
CA PRO A 451 39.12 2.71 -6.76
C PRO A 451 38.84 3.35 -5.40
N PHE A 452 38.13 4.48 -5.37
CA PHE A 452 37.91 5.27 -4.15
C PHE A 452 36.53 5.03 -3.52
N PHE A 453 35.50 4.83 -4.34
CA PHE A 453 34.11 4.81 -3.89
C PHE A 453 33.40 3.48 -4.08
N TRP A 454 34.03 2.48 -4.70
CA TRP A 454 33.40 1.19 -5.00
C TRP A 454 32.78 0.52 -3.78
N GLU A 455 33.58 0.27 -2.72
CA GLU A 455 33.05 -0.33 -1.49
C GLU A 455 31.94 0.49 -0.82
N SER A 456 32.10 1.83 -0.83
CA SER A 456 31.13 2.73 -0.22
C SER A 456 29.80 2.72 -0.98
N ALA A 457 29.84 2.62 -2.32
CA ALA A 457 28.65 2.50 -3.14
C ALA A 457 27.89 1.21 -2.83
N TRP A 458 28.58 0.09 -2.66
CA TRP A 458 27.96 -1.19 -2.29
C TRP A 458 27.33 -1.17 -0.90
N LYS A 459 27.96 -0.49 0.08
CA LYS A 459 27.34 -0.21 1.39
C LYS A 459 26.06 0.61 1.25
N ALA A 460 26.07 1.67 0.44
CA ALA A 460 24.89 2.50 0.19
C ALA A 460 23.75 1.72 -0.50
N ILE A 461 24.08 0.83 -1.44
CA ILE A 461 23.11 -0.05 -2.12
C ILE A 461 22.48 -1.04 -1.13
N ALA A 462 23.27 -1.60 -0.21
CA ALA A 462 22.78 -2.50 0.84
C ALA A 462 21.68 -1.86 1.71
N GLU A 463 21.72 -0.54 1.89
CA GLU A 463 20.72 0.20 2.65
C GLU A 463 19.39 0.42 1.90
N MET A 464 19.30 0.11 0.60
CA MET A 464 18.09 0.30 -0.21
C MET A 464 17.04 -0.79 0.06
N LYS A 465 16.30 -0.64 1.17
CA LYS A 465 15.34 -1.65 1.72
C LYS A 465 14.27 -2.19 0.76
N SER A 466 13.88 -1.45 -0.28
CA SER A 466 12.86 -1.92 -1.24
C SER A 466 13.45 -2.22 -2.62
N LEU A 467 14.78 -2.34 -2.75
CA LEU A 467 15.40 -2.69 -4.01
C LEU A 467 15.03 -4.14 -4.37
N GLN A 468 14.39 -4.31 -5.53
CA GLN A 468 13.90 -5.61 -6.01
C GLN A 468 14.77 -6.15 -7.14
N SER A 469 15.30 -5.26 -7.97
CA SER A 469 16.11 -5.60 -9.13
C SER A 469 17.38 -4.77 -9.19
N LEU A 470 18.52 -5.44 -9.21
CA LEU A 470 19.83 -4.85 -9.42
C LEU A 470 20.47 -5.50 -10.65
N ARG A 471 20.87 -4.68 -11.62
CA ARG A 471 21.68 -5.13 -12.76
C ARG A 471 22.99 -4.36 -12.74
N VAL A 472 24.10 -5.04 -12.98
CA VAL A 472 25.43 -4.46 -13.11
C VAL A 472 26.02 -4.96 -14.40
N GLU A 473 26.21 -4.07 -15.35
CA GLU A 473 26.84 -4.36 -16.63
C GLU A 473 28.29 -3.89 -16.58
N LEU A 474 29.20 -4.82 -16.78
CA LEU A 474 30.63 -4.61 -16.83
C LEU A 474 31.04 -4.83 -18.29
N THR A 475 31.63 -3.80 -18.90
CA THR A 475 31.97 -3.75 -20.32
C THR A 475 33.48 -3.63 -20.48
N ASP A 476 34.15 -4.48 -21.26
CA ASP A 476 35.59 -4.35 -21.48
C ASP A 476 35.85 -3.20 -22.45
N GLY A 477 36.48 -2.14 -21.94
CA GLY A 477 36.80 -0.95 -22.73
C GLY A 477 38.20 -0.96 -23.32
N ARG A 478 38.96 -2.05 -23.21
CA ARG A 478 40.32 -2.13 -23.75
C ARG A 478 40.32 -2.52 -25.22
N VAL A 479 41.27 -1.95 -25.95
CA VAL A 479 41.54 -2.25 -27.37
C VAL A 479 42.41 -3.50 -27.49
N ASP A 480 43.12 -3.82 -26.42
CA ASP A 480 44.08 -4.89 -26.36
C ASP A 480 43.35 -6.15 -25.84
N ASP A 481 43.55 -7.30 -26.49
CA ASP A 481 42.88 -8.59 -26.18
C ASP A 481 43.19 -9.16 -24.78
N GLU A 482 43.87 -8.39 -23.91
CA GLU A 482 44.16 -8.80 -22.55
C GLU A 482 42.93 -8.58 -21.67
N TYR A 483 42.14 -9.61 -21.37
CA TYR A 483 41.03 -9.55 -20.42
C TYR A 483 41.47 -9.10 -19.01
N PRO A 484 40.55 -8.61 -18.14
CA PRO A 484 40.93 -8.20 -16.80
C PRO A 484 41.49 -9.42 -16.08
N ASN A 485 42.64 -9.29 -15.40
CA ASN A 485 43.16 -10.38 -14.58
C ASN A 485 42.07 -10.81 -13.57
N MET A 486 41.83 -12.12 -13.47
CA MET A 486 40.87 -12.73 -12.55
C MET A 486 40.99 -12.21 -11.11
N ASP A 487 42.20 -11.96 -10.61
CA ASP A 487 42.42 -11.40 -9.27
C ASP A 487 41.80 -10.00 -9.12
N GLY A 488 41.96 -9.16 -10.14
CA GLY A 488 41.38 -7.82 -10.16
C GLY A 488 39.87 -7.84 -10.27
N LEU A 489 39.33 -8.78 -11.04
CA LEU A 489 37.89 -8.96 -11.11
C LEU A 489 37.30 -9.49 -9.79
N VAL A 490 37.94 -10.48 -9.16
CA VAL A 490 37.54 -10.99 -7.85
C VAL A 490 37.55 -9.87 -6.83
N HIS A 491 38.56 -9.00 -6.86
CA HIS A 491 38.61 -7.82 -6.02
C HIS A 491 37.44 -6.86 -6.28
N LEU A 492 37.10 -6.61 -7.55
CA LEU A 492 35.96 -5.78 -7.93
C LEU A 492 34.62 -6.40 -7.48
N LEU A 493 34.44 -7.71 -7.61
CA LEU A 493 33.18 -8.37 -7.25
C LEU A 493 33.04 -8.61 -5.74
N LYS A 494 34.11 -8.57 -4.96
CA LYS A 494 34.06 -8.87 -3.52
C LYS A 494 33.08 -7.98 -2.73
N PRO A 495 33.04 -6.64 -2.90
CA PRO A 495 32.05 -5.80 -2.20
C PRO A 495 30.61 -6.07 -2.63
N MET A 496 30.41 -6.55 -3.86
CA MET A 496 29.10 -6.93 -4.42
C MET A 496 28.49 -8.16 -3.74
N MET A 497 29.32 -8.98 -3.08
CA MET A 497 28.88 -10.16 -2.33
C MET A 497 28.11 -9.80 -1.04
N THR A 498 28.19 -8.55 -0.60
CA THR A 498 27.57 -8.11 0.66
C THR A 498 26.08 -7.78 0.54
N VAL A 499 25.53 -7.81 -0.68
CA VAL A 499 24.14 -7.44 -0.95
C VAL A 499 23.37 -8.60 -1.55
N GLY A 500 22.09 -8.73 -1.17
CA GLY A 500 21.19 -9.75 -1.67
C GLY A 500 19.85 -9.15 -2.06
N PHE A 501 19.43 -9.37 -3.31
CA PHE A 501 18.16 -8.86 -3.85
C PHE A 501 17.43 -9.96 -4.61
N PRO A 502 16.09 -9.90 -4.73
CA PRO A 502 15.31 -10.92 -5.44
C PRO A 502 15.76 -11.17 -6.89
N LYS A 503 16.16 -10.10 -7.60
CA LYS A 503 16.76 -10.19 -8.94
C LYS A 503 18.07 -9.43 -8.94
N TYR A 504 19.20 -10.15 -8.94
CA TYR A 504 20.52 -9.55 -8.97
C TYR A 504 21.32 -10.19 -10.11
N VAL A 505 21.67 -9.40 -11.12
CA VAL A 505 22.38 -9.86 -12.32
C VAL A 505 23.67 -9.05 -12.49
N VAL A 506 24.78 -9.74 -12.69
CA VAL A 506 26.06 -9.16 -13.11
C VAL A 506 26.34 -9.66 -14.51
N GLN A 507 26.35 -8.74 -15.46
CA GLN A 507 26.52 -9.01 -16.86
C GLN A 507 27.92 -8.57 -17.31
N PHE A 508 28.56 -9.43 -18.09
CA PHE A 508 29.82 -9.20 -18.76
C PHE A 508 29.59 -9.17 -20.26
N ASP A 509 30.35 -8.35 -20.98
CA ASP A 509 30.35 -8.38 -22.45
C ASP A 509 31.59 -9.04 -23.06
N TRP A 510 32.40 -9.69 -22.22
CA TRP A 510 33.51 -10.56 -22.60
C TRP A 510 33.32 -11.96 -22.00
N PRO A 511 33.93 -13.00 -22.62
CA PRO A 511 33.86 -14.36 -22.10
C PRO A 511 34.41 -14.44 -20.67
N ILE A 512 33.66 -15.09 -19.77
CA ILE A 512 34.11 -15.33 -18.41
C ILE A 512 33.66 -16.69 -17.87
N GLU A 513 34.53 -17.31 -17.07
CA GLU A 513 34.26 -18.56 -16.39
C GLU A 513 33.55 -18.29 -15.05
N ALA A 514 32.21 -18.28 -15.07
CA ALA A 514 31.39 -18.01 -13.88
C ALA A 514 31.70 -18.94 -12.69
N ASP A 515 31.97 -20.22 -12.97
CA ASP A 515 32.33 -21.21 -11.95
C ASP A 515 33.67 -20.88 -11.26
N GLU A 516 34.63 -20.36 -12.02
CA GLU A 516 35.93 -19.94 -11.49
C GLU A 516 35.80 -18.70 -10.60
N ILE A 517 34.98 -17.72 -11.00
CA ILE A 517 34.64 -16.56 -10.15
C ILE A 517 34.03 -17.01 -8.83
N ALA A 518 33.03 -17.91 -8.89
CA ALA A 518 32.37 -18.44 -7.71
C ALA A 518 33.35 -19.16 -6.78
N ARG A 519 34.26 -19.96 -7.35
CA ARG A 519 35.33 -20.66 -6.61
C ARG A 519 36.26 -19.68 -5.91
N LEU A 520 36.69 -18.62 -6.60
CA LEU A 520 37.63 -17.61 -6.06
C LEU A 520 36.98 -16.69 -5.01
N LEU A 521 35.68 -16.42 -5.11
CA LEU A 521 34.92 -15.66 -4.10
C LEU A 521 34.49 -16.51 -2.90
N GLY A 522 34.74 -17.83 -2.93
CA GLY A 522 34.60 -18.73 -1.77
C GLY A 522 33.18 -18.90 -1.24
N SER A 523 32.16 -18.64 -2.06
CA SER A 523 30.75 -18.67 -1.64
C SER A 523 29.78 -18.78 -2.83
N GLU A 524 28.53 -19.14 -2.55
CA GLU A 524 27.43 -19.03 -3.52
C GLU A 524 27.23 -17.54 -3.88
N LEU A 525 27.27 -17.23 -5.18
CA LEU A 525 27.12 -15.85 -5.66
C LEU A 525 25.68 -15.36 -5.34
N PRO A 526 25.50 -14.18 -4.72
CA PRO A 526 24.18 -13.61 -4.49
C PRO A 526 23.57 -13.03 -5.78
N PHE A 527 24.24 -13.19 -6.91
CA PHE A 527 23.85 -12.72 -8.22
C PHE A 527 24.04 -13.79 -9.29
N GLU A 528 23.23 -13.68 -10.34
CA GLU A 528 23.39 -14.42 -11.59
C GLU A 528 24.47 -13.76 -12.44
N VAL A 529 25.40 -14.57 -12.96
CA VAL A 529 26.41 -14.12 -13.93
C VAL A 529 25.85 -14.34 -15.34
N GLN A 530 25.81 -13.28 -16.14
CA GLN A 530 25.41 -13.33 -17.55
C GLN A 530 26.57 -12.89 -18.44
N VAL A 531 26.73 -13.56 -19.57
CA VAL A 531 27.68 -13.16 -20.61
C VAL A 531 26.89 -12.79 -21.86
N GLN A 532 27.01 -11.54 -22.30
CA GLN A 532 26.39 -11.06 -23.53
C GLN A 532 27.48 -10.90 -24.59
N GLU A 533 27.37 -11.63 -25.70
CA GLU A 533 28.32 -11.44 -26.81
C GLU A 533 28.21 -10.00 -27.34
N LYS A 534 29.35 -9.30 -27.46
CA LYS A 534 29.43 -8.03 -28.17
C LYS A 534 28.95 -8.25 -29.62
N PRO A 535 28.06 -7.42 -30.15
CA PRO A 535 27.70 -7.48 -31.57
C PRO A 535 28.97 -7.34 -32.43
N ALA A 536 29.16 -8.23 -33.41
CA ALA A 536 30.35 -8.28 -34.25
C ALA A 536 30.65 -6.97 -35.02
N ASP A 537 29.63 -6.12 -35.17
CA ASP A 537 29.71 -4.86 -35.93
C ASP A 537 30.02 -3.64 -35.03
N HIS A 538 30.12 -3.82 -33.71
CA HIS A 538 30.44 -2.75 -32.76
C HIS A 538 31.96 -2.62 -32.58
N ILE A 539 32.66 -2.21 -33.65
CA ILE A 539 34.06 -1.81 -33.54
C ILE A 539 34.06 -0.39 -32.99
N ASP A 540 34.42 -0.26 -31.71
CA ASP A 540 34.71 1.02 -31.08
C ASP A 540 35.91 1.65 -31.80
N TYR A 541 35.66 2.51 -32.80
CA TYR A 541 36.71 3.35 -33.38
C TYR A 541 37.12 4.39 -32.32
N TRP A 542 38.43 4.44 -32.02
CA TRP A 542 39.06 5.32 -31.03
C TRP A 542 39.68 6.55 -31.68
#